data_AF-A0A917E4F0-F1
#
_entry.id   AF-A0A917E4F0-F1
#
_cell.length_a   1.000
_cell.length_b   1.000
_cell.length_c   1.000
_cell.angle_alpha   90.00
_cell.angle_beta   90.00
_cell.angle_gamma   90.00
#
_symmetry.space_group_name_H-M   'P 1'
#
loop_
_entity.id
_entity.type
_entity.pdbx_description
1 polymer ?
#
loop_
_entity_poly.entity_id
_entity_poly.type
_entity_poly.pdbx_seq_one_letter_code
_entity_poly.pdbx_strand_id
1 'polypeptide(L)'
;MNEYNIIGEQNLTNPYWHEAYKPHLVDRIEVRLLCFEINNIVSASMSQQRSGDLLDEGEEKPDFSPLERLCYAMAETELSKRLLRMALLVRTFDDTMLRFEQAEAYEAHKRDIELRHIGFGATLKGKEDITNTIRECCNKIIHADDVRPVYKTEDDRYDAKARWGMEGTIEFEGTQGNSEWQISIFILELLEGIIELIEFGEKRS
;
A
#
# COMPACT_ATOMS: atom_id res chain seq x y z
N MET A 1 25.33 4.68 -63.01
CA MET A 1 26.27 5.45 -62.18
C MET A 1 25.45 6.11 -61.08
N ASN A 2 25.43 5.50 -59.90
CA ASN A 2 25.01 6.10 -58.64
C ASN A 2 25.54 5.14 -57.56
N GLU A 3 26.80 5.35 -57.21
CA GLU A 3 27.42 4.74 -56.04
C GLU A 3 26.89 5.46 -54.82
N TYR A 4 25.90 4.86 -54.16
CA TYR A 4 25.61 5.21 -52.78
C TYR A 4 26.75 4.64 -51.92
N ASN A 5 27.70 5.49 -51.57
CA ASN A 5 28.64 5.25 -50.49
C ASN A 5 27.84 4.92 -49.23
N ILE A 6 27.87 3.65 -48.82
CA ILE A 6 27.42 3.21 -47.51
C ILE A 6 28.43 3.82 -46.52
N ILE A 7 28.05 4.96 -45.94
CA ILE A 7 28.75 5.57 -44.82
C ILE A 7 28.78 4.49 -43.74
N GLY A 8 29.99 4.15 -43.30
CA GLY A 8 30.28 2.97 -42.50
C GLY A 8 29.37 2.83 -41.28
N GLU A 9 29.16 1.58 -40.87
CA GLU A 9 28.64 1.19 -39.57
C GLU A 9 29.42 1.91 -38.47
N GLN A 10 28.97 3.10 -38.10
CA GLN A 10 29.25 3.63 -36.78
C GLN A 10 28.49 2.71 -35.84
N ASN A 11 29.23 1.87 -35.11
CA ASN A 11 28.73 1.17 -33.94
C ASN A 11 27.99 2.21 -33.07
N LEU A 12 26.66 2.22 -33.16
CA LEU A 12 25.74 2.97 -32.32
C LEU A 12 25.68 2.35 -30.91
N THR A 13 26.82 1.87 -30.42
CA THR A 13 26.95 1.41 -29.04
C THR A 13 26.87 2.64 -28.17
N ASN A 14 25.72 2.82 -27.53
CA ASN A 14 25.48 3.88 -26.57
C ASN A 14 26.65 3.92 -25.56
N PRO A 15 27.44 5.01 -25.50
CA PRO A 15 28.63 5.08 -24.67
C PRO A 15 28.32 5.03 -23.15
N TYR A 16 27.06 5.16 -22.78
CA TYR A 16 26.56 5.04 -21.41
C TYR A 16 25.94 3.66 -21.12
N TRP A 17 25.85 2.78 -22.13
CA TRP A 17 25.42 1.40 -21.97
C TRP A 17 26.62 0.55 -21.57
N HIS A 18 26.71 0.27 -20.27
CA HIS A 18 27.67 -0.67 -19.73
C HIS A 18 26.95 -1.94 -19.27
N GLU A 19 27.62 -3.08 -19.30
CA GLU A 19 27.06 -4.37 -18.87
C GLU A 19 26.71 -4.42 -17.37
N ALA A 20 27.18 -3.46 -16.57
CA ALA A 20 26.85 -3.41 -15.15
C ALA A 20 25.35 -3.15 -14.92
N TYR A 21 24.71 -4.07 -14.19
CA TYR A 21 23.32 -3.98 -13.76
C TYR A 21 23.11 -2.74 -12.88
N LYS A 22 22.15 -1.89 -13.26
CA LYS A 22 21.74 -0.67 -12.54
C LYS A 22 20.30 -0.84 -12.05
N PRO A 23 20.06 -1.52 -10.92
CA PRO A 23 18.73 -1.65 -10.37
C PRO A 23 18.18 -0.29 -9.94
N HIS A 24 16.85 -0.19 -9.88
CA HIS A 24 16.23 0.95 -9.22
C HIS A 24 16.64 0.96 -7.75
N LEU A 25 17.23 2.08 -7.31
CA LEU A 25 17.46 2.32 -5.90
C LEU A 25 16.11 2.67 -5.27
N VAL A 26 15.59 1.77 -4.44
CA VAL A 26 14.39 2.07 -3.67
C VAL A 26 14.78 2.81 -2.41
N ASP A 27 14.17 3.98 -2.22
CA ASP A 27 14.35 4.79 -1.03
C ASP A 27 13.59 4.14 0.15
N ARG A 28 14.32 3.39 0.98
CA ARG A 28 13.76 2.75 2.19
C ARG A 28 13.31 3.79 3.22
N ILE A 29 13.91 4.98 3.25
CA ILE A 29 13.50 6.06 4.15
C ILE A 29 12.13 6.58 3.72
N GLU A 30 11.90 6.74 2.42
CA GLU A 30 10.59 7.11 1.88
C GLU A 30 9.52 6.06 2.26
N VAL A 31 9.81 4.76 2.13
CA VAL A 31 8.86 3.71 2.54
C VAL A 31 8.52 3.80 4.03
N ARG A 32 9.52 4.01 4.91
CA ARG A 32 9.28 4.20 6.35
C ARG A 32 8.40 5.42 6.64
N LEU A 33 8.67 6.54 5.97
CA LEU A 33 7.90 7.75 6.14
C LEU A 33 6.45 7.53 5.70
N LEU A 34 6.23 6.86 4.57
CA LEU A 34 4.89 6.50 4.12
C LEU A 34 4.16 5.59 5.11
N CYS A 35 4.83 4.56 5.65
CA CYS A 35 4.24 3.71 6.68
C CYS A 35 3.83 4.52 7.92
N PHE A 36 4.70 5.42 8.38
CA PHE A 36 4.40 6.32 9.50
C PHE A 36 3.19 7.23 9.23
N GLU A 37 3.14 7.84 8.05
CA GLU A 37 2.04 8.73 7.67
C GLU A 37 0.71 7.99 7.52
N ILE A 38 0.70 6.79 6.90
CA ILE A 38 -0.48 5.94 6.79
C ILE A 38 -0.98 5.57 8.19
N ASN A 39 -0.08 5.09 9.07
CA ASN A 39 -0.42 4.76 10.44
C ASN A 39 -1.02 5.96 11.19
N ASN A 40 -0.47 7.16 11.00
CA ASN A 40 -1.00 8.37 11.64
C ASN A 40 -2.39 8.73 11.14
N ILE A 41 -2.67 8.60 9.83
CA ILE A 41 -4.01 8.86 9.30
C ILE A 41 -5.03 7.89 9.92
N VAL A 42 -4.73 6.59 9.89
CA VAL A 42 -5.60 5.54 10.44
C VAL A 42 -5.78 5.71 11.95
N SER A 43 -4.69 5.87 12.71
CA SER A 43 -4.74 6.02 14.16
C SER A 43 -5.44 7.30 14.60
N ALA A 44 -5.19 8.43 13.92
CA ALA A 44 -5.87 9.69 14.20
C ALA A 44 -7.38 9.56 13.94
N SER A 45 -7.77 8.96 12.80
CA SER A 45 -9.17 8.67 12.50
C SER A 45 -9.81 7.79 13.58
N MET A 46 -9.16 6.70 13.98
CA MET A 46 -9.65 5.81 15.02
C MET A 46 -9.81 6.53 16.37
N SER A 47 -8.88 7.43 16.72
CA SER A 47 -8.97 8.22 17.97
C SER A 47 -10.12 9.25 17.97
N GLN A 48 -10.50 9.76 16.79
CA GLN A 48 -11.63 10.69 16.65
C GLN A 48 -12.98 10.00 16.89
N GLN A 49 -13.00 8.67 16.92
CA GLN A 49 -14.18 7.89 17.27
C GLN A 49 -14.69 8.16 18.70
N ARG A 50 -13.85 8.72 19.61
CA ARG A 50 -14.15 9.04 21.02
C ARG A 50 -15.09 8.01 21.68
N SER A 51 -14.55 6.97 22.30
CA SER A 51 -15.25 6.12 23.27
C SER A 51 -16.70 5.69 22.92
N GLY A 52 -17.01 5.35 21.67
CA GLY A 52 -18.08 4.40 21.31
C GLY A 52 -19.54 4.73 21.66
N ASP A 53 -19.85 5.84 22.31
CA ASP A 53 -21.24 6.14 22.67
C ASP A 53 -21.96 6.75 21.46
N LEU A 54 -22.96 6.02 20.95
CA LEU A 54 -24.05 6.62 20.19
C LEU A 54 -24.56 7.80 21.02
N LEU A 55 -24.70 8.97 20.40
CA LEU A 55 -25.34 10.09 21.07
C LEU A 55 -26.73 9.64 21.52
N ASP A 56 -27.04 9.81 22.81
CA ASP A 56 -28.35 9.45 23.35
C ASP A 56 -29.45 10.22 22.59
N GLU A 57 -30.66 9.66 22.53
CA GLU A 57 -31.80 10.37 21.94
C GLU A 57 -32.00 11.73 22.64
N GLY A 58 -31.70 12.82 21.91
CA GLY A 58 -31.82 14.19 22.41
C GLY A 58 -30.49 14.89 22.69
N GLU A 59 -29.35 14.22 22.56
CA GLU A 59 -28.05 14.88 22.59
C GLU A 59 -27.77 15.64 21.29
N GLU A 60 -27.37 16.90 21.41
CA GLU A 60 -26.89 17.69 20.28
C GLU A 60 -25.54 17.13 19.80
N LYS A 61 -25.41 17.00 18.48
CA LYS A 61 -24.15 16.60 17.85
C LYS A 61 -23.05 17.54 18.35
N PRO A 62 -21.90 17.04 18.84
CA PRO A 62 -20.75 17.89 18.99
C PRO A 62 -20.41 18.46 17.61
N ASP A 63 -20.47 19.78 17.46
CA ASP A 63 -20.08 20.43 16.22
C ASP A 63 -18.60 20.11 15.99
N PHE A 64 -18.29 19.51 14.84
CA PHE A 64 -16.90 19.15 14.52
C PHE A 64 -16.05 20.41 14.62
N SER A 65 -14.93 20.33 15.33
CA SER A 65 -13.93 21.37 15.27
C SER A 65 -13.48 21.58 13.81
N PRO A 66 -13.02 22.77 13.42
CA PRO A 66 -12.48 22.99 12.08
C PRO A 66 -11.37 21.98 11.70
N LEU A 67 -10.61 21.49 12.68
CA LEU A 67 -9.58 20.47 12.47
C LEU A 67 -10.18 19.10 12.14
N GLU A 68 -11.23 18.66 12.84
CA GLU A 68 -11.90 17.39 12.54
C GLU A 68 -12.54 17.41 11.15
N ARG A 69 -13.16 18.54 10.75
CA ARG A 69 -13.69 18.71 9.39
C ARG A 69 -12.60 18.60 8.32
N LEU A 70 -11.43 19.20 8.59
CA LEU A 70 -10.28 19.09 7.70
C LEU A 70 -9.76 17.65 7.60
N CYS A 71 -9.62 16.96 8.73
CA CYS A 71 -9.23 15.54 8.76
C CYS A 71 -10.18 14.69 7.93
N TYR A 72 -11.49 14.82 8.14
CA TYR A 72 -12.51 14.11 7.37
C TYR A 72 -12.38 14.37 5.86
N ALA A 73 -12.24 15.63 5.47
CA ALA A 73 -12.14 16.02 4.06
C ALA A 73 -10.87 15.51 3.36
N MET A 74 -9.79 15.27 4.10
CA MET A 74 -8.49 14.92 3.53
C MET A 74 -8.12 13.44 3.68
N ALA A 75 -8.57 12.77 4.74
CA ALA A 75 -8.00 11.50 5.17
C ALA A 75 -8.04 10.41 4.09
N GLU A 76 -9.18 10.17 3.46
CA GLU A 76 -9.31 9.11 2.45
C GLU A 76 -8.44 9.38 1.22
N THR A 77 -8.42 10.62 0.74
CA THR A 77 -7.62 11.04 -0.41
C THR A 77 -6.12 10.91 -0.10
N GLU A 78 -5.69 11.40 1.06
CA GLU A 78 -4.29 11.36 1.48
C GLU A 78 -3.82 9.95 1.83
N LEU A 79 -4.70 9.11 2.34
CA LEU A 79 -4.47 7.68 2.61
C LEU A 79 -4.28 6.91 1.30
N SER A 80 -5.21 7.07 0.34
CA SER A 80 -5.15 6.41 -0.96
C SER A 80 -3.86 6.75 -1.73
N LYS A 81 -3.49 8.04 -1.79
CA LYS A 81 -2.23 8.50 -2.41
C LYS A 81 -1.00 7.82 -1.79
N ARG A 82 -0.95 7.76 -0.45
CA ARG A 82 0.19 7.19 0.28
C ARG A 82 0.27 5.68 0.12
N LEU A 83 -0.87 4.98 0.18
CA LEU A 83 -0.94 3.54 -0.06
C LEU A 83 -0.45 3.18 -1.45
N LEU A 84 -0.90 3.89 -2.50
CA LEU A 84 -0.44 3.65 -3.86
C LEU A 84 1.07 3.88 -3.99
N ARG A 85 1.59 4.99 -3.45
CA ARG A 85 3.02 5.29 -3.48
C ARG A 85 3.84 4.24 -2.75
N MET A 86 3.42 3.85 -1.56
CA MET A 86 4.06 2.80 -0.76
C MET A 86 4.08 1.47 -1.51
N ALA A 87 2.92 1.05 -2.04
CA ALA A 87 2.80 -0.22 -2.76
C ALA A 87 3.73 -0.28 -3.98
N LEU A 88 3.84 0.80 -4.76
CA LEU A 88 4.77 0.89 -5.89
C LEU A 88 6.24 0.74 -5.45
N LEU A 89 6.65 1.44 -4.38
CA LEU A 89 8.01 1.38 -3.86
C LEU A 89 8.34 -0.01 -3.31
N VAL A 90 7.43 -0.60 -2.52
CA VAL A 90 7.60 -1.94 -1.95
C VAL A 90 7.64 -3.01 -3.04
N ARG A 91 6.78 -2.93 -4.06
CA ARG A 91 6.84 -3.87 -5.20
C ARG A 91 8.14 -3.75 -5.98
N THR A 92 8.62 -2.52 -6.19
CA THR A 92 9.91 -2.27 -6.83
C THR A 92 11.05 -2.84 -5.99
N PHE A 93 10.98 -2.70 -4.66
CA PHE A 93 11.96 -3.23 -3.73
C PHE A 93 11.99 -4.76 -3.78
N ASP A 94 10.83 -5.40 -3.66
CA ASP A 94 10.66 -6.85 -3.74
C ASP A 94 11.20 -7.40 -5.06
N ASP A 95 10.82 -6.80 -6.19
CA ASP A 95 11.30 -7.22 -7.53
C ASP A 95 12.81 -7.02 -7.70
N THR A 96 13.37 -6.01 -7.04
CA THR A 96 14.80 -5.71 -7.07
C THR A 96 15.58 -6.73 -6.24
N MET A 97 15.15 -7.00 -5.00
CA MET A 97 15.79 -7.95 -4.08
C MET A 97 15.80 -9.39 -4.62
N LEU A 98 14.74 -9.81 -5.29
CA LEU A 98 14.64 -11.13 -5.93
C LEU A 98 15.63 -11.34 -7.11
N ARG A 99 16.30 -10.28 -7.57
CA ARG A 99 17.27 -10.33 -8.67
C ARG A 99 18.73 -10.22 -8.20
N PHE A 100 18.94 -10.03 -6.89
CA PHE A 100 20.27 -9.89 -6.30
C PHE A 100 20.84 -11.24 -5.84
N GLU A 101 22.16 -11.27 -5.57
CA GLU A 101 22.87 -12.47 -5.08
C GLU A 101 22.28 -13.04 -3.78
N GLN A 102 21.61 -12.21 -2.98
CA GLN A 102 21.00 -12.59 -1.70
C GLN A 102 19.51 -12.95 -1.83
N ALA A 103 19.00 -13.20 -3.03
CA ALA A 103 17.58 -13.49 -3.27
C ALA A 103 17.05 -14.63 -2.39
N GLU A 104 17.79 -15.74 -2.26
CA GLU A 104 17.35 -16.88 -1.44
C GLU A 104 17.22 -16.51 0.05
N ALA A 105 18.17 -15.75 0.59
CA ALA A 105 18.11 -15.26 1.97
C ALA A 105 16.97 -14.26 2.18
N TYR A 106 16.72 -13.39 1.19
CA TYR A 106 15.61 -12.46 1.19
C TYR A 106 14.26 -13.18 1.12
N GLU A 107 14.11 -14.19 0.27
CA GLU A 107 12.89 -15.00 0.17
C GLU A 107 12.61 -15.76 1.47
N ALA A 108 13.64 -16.29 2.13
CA ALA A 108 13.50 -16.92 3.43
C ALA A 108 13.03 -15.92 4.50
N HIS A 109 13.60 -14.71 4.53
CA HIS A 109 13.18 -13.62 5.43
C HIS A 109 11.74 -13.20 5.18
N LYS A 110 11.37 -12.97 3.92
CA LYS A 110 10.01 -12.63 3.51
C LYS A 110 9.00 -13.72 3.91
N ARG A 111 9.34 -14.99 3.68
CA ARG A 111 8.50 -16.13 4.05
C ARG A 111 8.32 -16.22 5.58
N ASP A 112 9.36 -15.95 6.37
CA ASP A 112 9.25 -15.91 7.83
C ASP A 112 8.23 -14.85 8.29
N ILE A 113 8.34 -13.62 7.74
CA ILE A 113 7.37 -12.56 8.00
C ILE A 113 5.96 -13.05 7.64
N GLU A 114 5.76 -13.51 6.41
CA GLU A 114 4.44 -13.95 5.92
C GLU A 114 3.85 -15.12 6.71
N LEU A 115 4.66 -15.99 7.31
CA LEU A 115 4.20 -17.09 8.17
C LEU A 115 3.81 -16.64 9.58
N ARG A 116 4.43 -15.56 10.10
CA ARG A 116 4.08 -14.99 11.41
C ARG A 116 2.73 -14.26 11.40
N HIS A 117 2.30 -13.79 10.23
CA HIS A 117 0.99 -13.17 10.05
C HIS A 117 -0.01 -14.20 9.50
N ILE A 118 -1.27 -14.15 9.95
CA ILE A 118 -2.36 -15.01 9.42
C ILE A 118 -2.90 -14.40 8.10
N GLY A 119 -1.99 -13.99 7.21
CA GLY A 119 -2.25 -13.15 6.04
C GLY A 119 -2.44 -11.66 6.38
N PHE A 120 -2.18 -10.81 5.39
CA PHE A 120 -2.35 -9.35 5.50
C PHE A 120 -3.73 -8.87 5.05
N GLY A 121 -4.67 -9.80 4.89
CA GLY A 121 -6.01 -9.50 4.40
C GLY A 121 -6.88 -10.74 4.23
N ALA A 122 -8.10 -10.52 3.75
CA ALA A 122 -9.08 -11.55 3.42
C ALA A 122 -9.62 -11.34 2.00
N THR A 123 -9.71 -12.41 1.21
CA THR A 123 -10.33 -12.38 -0.12
C THR A 123 -11.84 -12.53 0.04
N LEU A 124 -12.59 -11.53 -0.40
CA LEU A 124 -14.06 -11.53 -0.33
C LEU A 124 -14.69 -12.04 -1.64
N LYS A 125 -14.07 -11.71 -2.77
CA LYS A 125 -14.49 -12.15 -4.11
C LYS A 125 -13.26 -12.40 -4.98
N GLY A 126 -13.27 -13.48 -5.74
CA GLY A 126 -12.17 -13.85 -6.64
C GLY A 126 -11.69 -15.27 -6.36
N LYS A 127 -10.43 -15.56 -6.68
CA LYS A 127 -9.86 -16.90 -6.55
C LYS A 127 -9.52 -17.18 -5.06
N GLU A 128 -10.15 -18.19 -4.49
CA GLU A 128 -10.05 -18.53 -3.04
C GLU A 128 -8.62 -18.90 -2.60
N ASP A 129 -7.76 -19.35 -3.52
CA ASP A 129 -6.37 -19.73 -3.22
C ASP A 129 -5.37 -18.55 -3.19
N ILE A 130 -5.83 -17.30 -3.31
CA ILE A 130 -4.93 -16.15 -3.25
C ILE A 130 -4.51 -15.93 -1.81
N THR A 131 -3.26 -16.29 -1.50
CA THR A 131 -2.61 -15.92 -0.24
C THR A 131 -2.38 -14.40 -0.23
N ASN A 132 -2.92 -13.71 0.77
CA ASN A 132 -2.75 -12.27 0.97
C ASN A 132 -1.36 -11.96 1.54
N THR A 133 -0.34 -12.25 0.72
CA THR A 133 1.07 -11.90 0.93
C THR A 133 1.28 -10.39 0.80
N ILE A 134 2.40 -9.86 1.29
CA ILE A 134 2.75 -8.43 1.13
C ILE A 134 2.72 -8.04 -0.35
N ARG A 135 3.26 -8.92 -1.21
CA ARG A 135 3.31 -8.71 -2.66
C ARG A 135 1.91 -8.62 -3.25
N GLU A 136 1.01 -9.52 -2.86
CA GLU A 136 -0.34 -9.53 -3.39
C GLU A 136 -1.15 -8.33 -2.91
N CYS A 137 -1.05 -7.97 -1.63
CA CYS A 137 -1.66 -6.76 -1.09
C CYS A 137 -1.20 -5.51 -1.86
N CYS A 138 0.10 -5.36 -2.12
CA CYS A 138 0.61 -4.25 -2.91
C CYS A 138 0.10 -4.29 -4.37
N ASN A 139 0.01 -5.46 -5.00
CA ASN A 139 -0.58 -5.59 -6.34
C ASN A 139 -2.04 -5.13 -6.35
N LYS A 140 -2.85 -5.54 -5.36
CA LYS A 140 -4.25 -5.12 -5.27
C LYS A 140 -4.38 -3.63 -5.04
N ILE A 141 -3.55 -3.03 -4.18
CA ILE A 141 -3.52 -1.57 -3.99
C ILE A 141 -3.20 -0.83 -5.30
N ILE A 142 -2.23 -1.33 -6.08
CA ILE A 142 -1.82 -0.70 -7.36
C ILE A 142 -2.91 -0.77 -8.42
N HIS A 143 -3.69 -1.86 -8.42
CA HIS A 143 -4.67 -2.16 -9.47
C HIS A 143 -6.12 -1.97 -9.06
N ALA A 144 -6.37 -1.41 -7.87
CA ALA A 144 -7.73 -1.16 -7.40
C ALA A 144 -8.41 -0.08 -8.25
N ASP A 145 -9.66 -0.38 -8.64
CA ASP A 145 -10.55 0.58 -9.28
C ASP A 145 -11.29 1.41 -8.22
N ASP A 146 -11.54 0.83 -7.04
CA ASP A 146 -12.15 1.49 -5.89
C ASP A 146 -11.46 1.10 -4.57
N VAL A 147 -11.36 2.06 -3.65
CA VAL A 147 -10.63 1.98 -2.38
C VAL A 147 -11.52 2.53 -1.27
N ARG A 148 -12.01 1.66 -0.38
CA ARG A 148 -12.97 2.02 0.66
C ARG A 148 -12.46 1.65 2.04
N PRO A 149 -12.10 2.63 2.89
CA PRO A 149 -11.84 2.35 4.28
C PRO A 149 -13.08 1.78 4.98
N VAL A 150 -12.88 0.81 5.86
CA VAL A 150 -13.95 0.25 6.68
C VAL A 150 -14.09 1.08 7.94
N TYR A 151 -15.34 1.43 8.25
CA TYR A 151 -15.72 2.19 9.44
C TYR A 151 -16.50 1.30 10.39
N LYS A 152 -16.39 1.57 11.69
CA LYS A 152 -17.08 0.78 12.72
C LYS A 152 -18.60 1.00 12.79
N THR A 153 -19.15 2.03 12.15
CA THR A 153 -20.60 2.26 12.11
C THR A 153 -21.17 1.94 10.73
N GLU A 154 -22.30 1.25 10.71
CA GLU A 154 -22.98 0.82 9.48
C GLU A 154 -23.55 2.03 8.73
N ASP A 155 -22.92 2.37 7.59
CA ASP A 155 -23.43 3.26 6.53
C ASP A 155 -24.06 4.58 6.99
N ASP A 156 -23.31 5.34 7.78
CA ASP A 156 -23.71 6.67 8.20
C ASP A 156 -23.21 7.80 7.26
N ARG A 157 -22.85 7.49 6.01
CA ARG A 157 -22.32 8.50 5.04
C ARG A 157 -23.21 9.74 4.90
N TYR A 158 -24.50 9.57 5.21
CA TYR A 158 -25.50 10.62 5.23
C TYR A 158 -26.11 10.87 6.62
N ASP A 159 -25.78 10.08 7.64
CA ASP A 159 -26.26 10.33 9.00
C ASP A 159 -25.39 11.41 9.64
N ALA A 160 -26.02 12.55 9.89
CA ALA A 160 -25.39 13.64 10.59
C ALA A 160 -24.95 13.24 12.02
N LYS A 161 -25.31 12.08 12.56
CA LYS A 161 -24.91 11.60 13.90
C LYS A 161 -23.74 10.60 13.89
N ALA A 162 -23.25 10.20 12.71
CA ALA A 162 -22.11 9.31 12.56
C ALA A 162 -20.87 9.79 13.33
N ARG A 163 -20.22 8.89 14.07
CA ARG A 163 -18.82 9.10 14.50
C ARG A 163 -17.89 8.44 13.50
N TRP A 164 -17.14 9.27 12.77
CA TRP A 164 -16.19 8.82 11.76
C TRP A 164 -14.93 8.25 12.41
N GLY A 165 -14.60 7.01 12.10
CA GLY A 165 -13.39 6.35 12.58
C GLY A 165 -13.08 5.09 11.79
N MET A 166 -11.93 5.09 11.11
CA MET A 166 -11.42 3.94 10.39
C MET A 166 -11.06 2.82 11.37
N GLU A 167 -11.46 1.58 11.05
CA GLU A 167 -11.11 0.41 11.85
C GLU A 167 -9.68 -0.09 11.60
N GLY A 168 -9.03 0.38 10.54
CA GLY A 168 -7.73 -0.11 10.09
C GLY A 168 -7.81 -1.19 9.02
N THR A 169 -9.02 -1.54 8.58
CA THR A 169 -9.26 -2.36 7.38
C THR A 169 -9.63 -1.46 6.21
N ILE A 170 -9.14 -1.79 5.01
CA ILE A 170 -9.56 -1.14 3.76
C ILE A 170 -9.98 -2.22 2.77
N GLU A 171 -11.15 -2.03 2.17
CA GLU A 171 -11.64 -2.84 1.08
C GLU A 171 -11.18 -2.28 -0.26
N PHE A 172 -10.71 -3.17 -1.12
CA PHE A 172 -10.28 -2.88 -2.47
C PHE A 172 -11.08 -3.76 -3.42
N GLU A 173 -11.54 -3.18 -4.50
CA GLU A 173 -12.11 -3.92 -5.62
C GLU A 173 -11.46 -3.49 -6.93
N GLY A 174 -11.48 -4.41 -7.89
CA GLY A 174 -11.04 -4.11 -9.23
C GLY A 174 -11.18 -5.31 -10.15
N THR A 175 -10.56 -5.19 -11.31
CA THR A 175 -10.61 -6.21 -12.35
C THR A 175 -9.22 -6.76 -12.67
N GLN A 176 -9.13 -8.06 -12.97
CA GLN A 176 -7.93 -8.69 -13.50
C GLN A 176 -8.31 -9.55 -14.70
N GLY A 177 -7.94 -9.10 -15.90
CA GLY A 177 -8.47 -9.66 -17.13
C GLY A 177 -9.98 -9.42 -17.20
N ASN A 178 -10.77 -10.50 -17.25
CA ASN A 178 -12.25 -10.43 -17.26
C ASN A 178 -12.88 -10.83 -15.92
N SER A 179 -12.09 -10.96 -14.86
CA SER A 179 -12.57 -11.39 -13.54
C SER A 179 -12.51 -10.25 -12.54
N GLU A 180 -13.61 -10.00 -11.86
CA GLU A 180 -13.68 -9.08 -10.71
C GLU A 180 -13.06 -9.74 -9.47
N TRP A 181 -12.41 -8.92 -8.65
CA TRP A 181 -11.89 -9.31 -7.35
C TRP A 181 -12.25 -8.28 -6.29
N GLN A 182 -12.40 -8.73 -5.05
CA GLN A 182 -12.62 -7.88 -3.88
C GLN A 182 -11.80 -8.45 -2.71
N ILE A 183 -11.01 -7.62 -2.06
CA ILE A 183 -10.20 -8.02 -0.91
C ILE A 183 -10.31 -6.97 0.19
N SER A 184 -10.23 -7.41 1.44
CA SER A 184 -9.98 -6.55 2.60
C SER A 184 -8.51 -6.66 2.98
N ILE A 185 -7.82 -5.55 3.17
CA ILE A 185 -6.44 -5.51 3.67
C ILE A 185 -6.45 -4.96 5.09
N PHE A 186 -5.77 -5.65 6.00
CA PHE A 186 -5.52 -5.19 7.36
C PHE A 186 -4.28 -4.29 7.35
N ILE A 187 -4.50 -2.97 7.39
CA ILE A 187 -3.47 -2.00 7.05
C ILE A 187 -2.34 -2.01 8.08
N LEU A 188 -2.65 -2.07 9.36
CA LEU A 188 -1.63 -1.99 10.42
C LEU A 188 -0.65 -3.18 10.33
N GLU A 189 -1.19 -4.38 10.15
CA GLU A 189 -0.43 -5.62 9.95
C GLU A 189 0.42 -5.54 8.69
N LEU A 190 -0.15 -5.02 7.58
CA LEU A 190 0.61 -4.83 6.34
C LEU A 190 1.78 -3.85 6.53
N LEU A 191 1.57 -2.74 7.26
CA LEU A 191 2.62 -1.75 7.52
C LEU A 191 3.76 -2.35 8.35
N GLU A 192 3.44 -3.14 9.39
CA GLU A 192 4.44 -3.85 10.20
C GLU A 192 5.26 -4.81 9.32
N GLY A 193 4.59 -5.65 8.54
CA GLY A 193 5.24 -6.58 7.62
C GLY A 193 6.13 -5.87 6.59
N ILE A 194 5.69 -4.72 6.06
CA ILE A 194 6.48 -3.92 5.13
C ILE A 194 7.74 -3.35 5.79
N ILE A 195 7.63 -2.81 7.01
CA ILE A 195 8.78 -2.27 7.74
C ILE A 195 9.81 -3.38 7.97
N GLU A 196 9.40 -4.54 8.45
CA GLU A 196 10.28 -5.69 8.65
C GLU A 196 10.91 -6.19 7.33
N LEU A 197 10.17 -6.14 6.22
CA LEU A 197 10.65 -6.55 4.91
C LEU A 197 11.78 -5.64 4.42
N ILE A 198 11.63 -4.31 4.53
CA ILE A 198 12.62 -3.34 4.03
C ILE A 198 13.85 -3.21 4.95
N GLU A 199 13.80 -3.72 6.18
CA GLU A 199 14.95 -3.83 7.07
C GLU A 199 15.95 -4.91 6.63
N PHE A 200 15.57 -5.79 5.69
CA PHE A 200 16.47 -6.83 5.19
C PHE A 200 17.79 -6.25 4.68
N GLY A 201 18.90 -6.75 5.21
CA GLY A 201 20.25 -6.33 4.85
C GLY A 201 20.69 -4.98 5.42
N GLU A 202 19.87 -4.31 6.24
CA GLU A 202 20.35 -3.15 7.00
C GLU A 202 21.23 -3.58 8.17
N LYS A 203 22.34 -2.87 8.37
CA LYS A 203 23.11 -2.99 9.60
C LYS A 203 22.32 -2.27 10.69
N ARG A 204 21.79 -3.01 11.66
CA ARG A 204 21.26 -2.41 12.90
C ARG A 204 22.39 -1.63 13.57
N SER A 205 22.24 -0.31 13.60
CA SER A 205 23.15 0.61 14.29
C SER A 205 22.98 0.52 15.81
#